data_AF-A0A1J5JB94-F1
#
_entry.id   AF-A0A1J5JB94-F1
#
_cell.length_a   1.000
_cell.length_b   1.000
_cell.length_c   1.000
_cell.angle_alpha   90.00
_cell.angle_beta   90.00
_cell.angle_gamma   90.00
#
_symmetry.space_group_name_H-M   'P 1'
#
loop_
_entity.id
_entity.type
_entity.pdbx_description
1 polymer ?
#
loop_
_entity_poly.entity_id
_entity_poly.type
_entity_poly.pdbx_seq_one_letter_code
_entity_poly.pdbx_strand_id
1 'polypeptide(L)' 'MADARFLLAAGEIVTRLPPGARHRAENPGTLDMVLIEVQTGGYLGEDDIIRYEDLYARR' A
#
# COMPACT_ATOMS: atom_id res chain seq x y z
N MET A 1 -4.52 17.84 -2.36
CA MET A 1 -4.22 17.13 -1.10
C MET A 1 -2.74 16.84 -1.12
N ALA A 2 -1.99 17.25 -0.09
CA ALA A 2 -0.53 17.14 -0.10
C ALA A 2 -0.08 15.67 -0.05
N ASP A 3 0.97 15.34 -0.80
CA ASP A 3 1.57 14.01 -0.86
C ASP A 3 2.37 13.78 0.43
N ALA A 4 1.80 13.05 1.38
CA ALA A 4 2.43 12.78 2.68
C ALA A 4 3.27 11.50 2.58
N ARG A 5 4.56 11.61 2.92
CA ARG A 5 5.50 10.48 2.96
C ARG A 5 5.80 10.10 4.41
N PHE A 6 5.73 8.81 4.68
CA PHE A 6 6.04 8.24 5.99
C PHE A 6 7.14 7.20 5.82
N LEU A 7 8.16 7.23 6.68
CA LEU A 7 9.12 6.15 6.82
C LEU A 7 8.66 5.28 7.98
N LEU A 8 8.61 3.96 7.75
CA LEU A 8 8.24 2.99 8.76
C LEU A 8 9.46 2.16 9.12
N ALA A 9 9.75 2.07 10.41
CA ALA A 9 10.70 1.10 10.94
C ALA A 9 10.05 -0.27 11.11
N ALA A 10 10.88 -1.31 11.29
CA ALA A 10 10.38 -2.65 11.57
C ALA A 10 9.50 -2.65 12.84
N GLY A 11 8.28 -3.16 12.72
CA GLY A 11 7.29 -3.20 13.80
C GLY A 11 6.34 -1.99 13.86
N GLU A 12 6.56 -0.96 13.04
CA GLU A 12 5.63 0.17 12.93
C GLU A 12 4.46 -0.14 11.98
N ILE A 13 3.31 0.47 12.24
CA ILE A 13 2.05 0.20 11.54
C ILE A 13 1.40 1.52 11.12
N VAL A 14 0.95 1.59 9.87
CA VAL A 14 0.01 2.63 9.43
C VAL A 14 -1.40 2.18 9.80
N THR A 15 -2.07 2.93 10.68
CA THR A 15 -3.27 2.44 11.37
C THR A 15 -4.52 2.38 10.48
N ARG A 16 -4.61 3.23 9.44
CA ARG A 16 -5.73 3.21 8.50
C ARG A 16 -5.42 3.96 7.22
N LEU A 17 -5.60 3.29 6.09
CA LEU A 17 -5.73 3.94 4.78
C LEU A 17 -7.24 4.14 4.52
N PRO A 18 -7.72 5.39 4.35
CA PRO A 18 -9.12 5.63 4.00
C PRO A 18 -9.48 4.95 2.67
N PRO A 19 -10.74 4.51 2.48
CA PRO A 19 -11.21 4.05 1.18
C PRO A 19 -10.94 5.08 0.08
N GLY A 20 -10.43 4.62 -1.06
CA GLY A 20 -10.06 5.48 -2.18
C GLY A 20 -8.78 6.31 -1.98
N ALA A 21 -8.10 6.20 -0.84
CA ALA A 21 -6.81 6.86 -0.64
C ALA A 21 -5.75 6.24 -1.57
N ARG A 22 -5.30 7.01 -2.56
CA ARG A 22 -4.16 6.62 -3.39
C ARG A 22 -2.90 6.59 -2.53
N HIS A 23 -2.25 5.44 -2.47
CA HIS A 23 -1.04 5.23 -1.69
C HIS A 23 -0.06 4.35 -2.48
N ARG A 24 1.21 4.40 -2.08
CA ARG A 24 2.29 3.56 -2.63
C ARG A 24 3.24 3.18 -1.51
N ALA A 25 3.63 1.92 -1.47
CA ALA A 25 4.71 1.43 -0.62
C ALA A 25 5.98 1.26 -1.46
N GLU A 26 7.11 1.68 -0.91
CA GLU A 26 8.45 1.41 -1.45
C GLU A 26 9.36 0.96 -0.30
N ASN A 27 10.33 0.09 -0.59
CA ASN A 27 11.42 -0.20 0.34
C ASN A 27 12.61 0.68 -0.03
N PRO A 28 12.88 1.79 0.69
CA PRO A 28 14.02 2.64 0.40
C PRO A 28 15.34 2.06 0.94
N GLY A 29 15.27 1.00 1.76
CA GLY A 29 16.43 0.33 2.33
C GLY A 29 17.10 -0.64 1.37
N THR A 30 18.29 -1.08 1.73
CA THR A 30 19.04 -2.11 1.00
C THR A 30 18.82 -3.51 1.55
N LEU A 31 18.09 -3.63 2.65
CA LEU A 31 17.75 -4.91 3.27
C LEU A 31 16.36 -5.34 2.83
N ASP A 32 16.15 -6.66 2.77
CA ASP A 32 14.83 -7.22 2.47
C ASP A 32 13.81 -6.78 3.53
N MET A 33 12.64 -6.38 3.05
CA MET A 33 11.53 -5.92 3.88
C MET A 33 10.35 -6.88 3.71
N VAL A 34 9.74 -7.27 4.84
CA VAL A 34 8.47 -7.98 4.86
C VAL A 34 7.38 -6.97 5.20
N LEU A 35 6.41 -6.81 4.31
CA LEU A 35 5.22 -5.98 4.52
C LEU A 35 4.01 -6.88 4.76
N ILE A 36 3.22 -6.55 5.77
CA ILE A 36 1.93 -7.20 6.02
C ILE A 36 0.84 -6.16 5.72
N GLU A 37 0.00 -6.46 4.74
CA GLU A 37 -1.21 -5.70 4.43
C GLU A 37 -2.42 -6.48 4.90
N VAL A 38 -3.34 -5.81 5.60
CA VAL A 38 -4.63 -6.39 6.01
C VAL A 38 -5.73 -5.59 5.35
N GLN A 39 -6.45 -6.21 4.42
CA GLN A 39 -7.62 -5.61 3.80
C GLN A 39 -8.86 -5.91 4.65
N THR A 40 -9.67 -4.89 4.88
CA THR A 40 -10.87 -4.97 5.72
C THR A 40 -12.05 -4.36 4.98
N GLY A 41 -13.15 -5.09 4.85
CA GLY A 41 -14.31 -4.66 4.09
C GLY A 41 -15.33 -5.78 3.89
N GLY A 42 -16.50 -5.46 3.34
CA GLY A 42 -17.51 -6.47 3.00
C GLY A 42 -17.25 -7.18 1.66
N TYR A 43 -16.40 -6.60 0.81
CA TYR A 43 -16.00 -7.11 -0.49
C TYR A 43 -14.54 -6.71 -0.73
N LEU A 44 -13.73 -7.64 -1.23
CA LEU A 44 -12.28 -7.48 -1.42
C LEU A 44 -11.84 -8.12 -2.76
N GLY A 45 -12.67 -7.93 -3.80
CA GLY A 45 -12.41 -8.47 -5.13
C GLY A 45 -11.29 -7.70 -5.86
N GLU A 46 -10.72 -8.34 -6.88
CA GLU A 46 -9.69 -7.70 -7.75
C GLU A 46 -10.21 -6.48 -8.50
N ASP A 47 -11.51 -6.43 -8.77
CA ASP A 47 -12.23 -5.32 -9.40
C ASP A 47 -12.46 -4.13 -8.45
N ASP A 48 -12.29 -4.33 -7.14
CA ASP A 48 -12.27 -3.26 -6.13
C ASP A 48 -10.89 -2.58 -6.03
N ILE A 49 -9.88 -3.07 -6.78
CA ILE A 49 -8.51 -2.54 -6.76
C ILE A 49 -8.26 -1.67 -8.00
N ILE A 50 -8.13 -0.36 -7.79
CA ILE A 50 -7.73 0.58 -8.85
C ILE A 50 -6.19 0.67 -8.90
N ARG A 51 -5.61 0.17 -9.99
CA ARG A 51 -4.17 0.25 -10.26
C ARG A 51 -3.88 1.45 -11.16
N TYR A 52 -3.14 2.42 -10.65
CA TYR A 52 -2.81 3.66 -11.39
C TYR A 52 -1.59 3.51 -12.29
N GLU A 53 -0.68 2.60 -11.95
CA GLU A 53 0.54 2.31 -12.72
C GLU A 53 0.68 0.78 -12.84
N ASP A 54 0.82 0.29 -14.07
CA ASP A 54 1.12 -1.12 -14.33
C ASP A 54 2.61 -1.28 -14.66
N LEU A 55 3.46 -0.97 -13.69
CA LEU A 55 4.93 -1.11 -13.83
C LEU A 55 5.38 -2.57 -13.94
N TYR A 56 4.50 -3.54 -13.66
CA TYR A 56 4.85 -4.96 -13.58
C TYR A 56 4.09 -5.86 -14.57
N ALA A 57 3.31 -5.27 -15.49
CA ALA A 57 2.52 -5.97 -16.51
C ALA A 57 1.63 -7.10 -15.94
N ARG A 58 0.99 -6.85 -14.78
CA ARG A 58 0.16 -7.85 -14.10
C ARG A 58 -1.28 -7.68 -14.60
N ARG A 59 -1.67 -8.51 -15.57
CA ARG A 59 -3.04 -8.58 -16.10
C ARG A 59 -4.08 -8.81 -15.02
#